data_AF-A0A1Y3BVT8-F1
#
_entry.id   AF-A0A1Y3BVT8-F1
#
_cell.length_a   1.000
_cell.length_b   1.000
_cell.length_c   1.000
_cell.angle_alpha   90.00
_cell.angle_beta   90.00
_cell.angle_gamma   90.00
#
_symmetry.space_group_name_H-M   'P 1'
#
loop_
_entity.id
_entity.type
_entity.pdbx_description
1 polymer ?
#
loop_
_entity_poly.entity_id
_entity_poly.type
_entity_poly.pdbx_seq_one_letter_code
_entity_poly.pdbx_strand_id
1 'polypeptide(L)'
;MYSGWGGEDDDFYQRIQHHFGLIERYPSDVARCMMIKHEHEGSSNVERQKLLTNVLQRLSVDGLSSLNQTYVRKSIEFYPLYTKIRVELNGT
;
A
#
# COMPACT_ATOMS: atom_id res chain seq x y z
N MET A 1 1.51 11.61 -1.87
CA MET A 1 1.17 10.34 -1.19
C MET A 1 2.48 9.61 -0.89
N TYR A 2 2.44 8.37 -0.39
CA TYR A 2 3.66 7.62 -0.12
C TYR A 2 4.42 7.33 -1.42
N SER A 3 5.63 7.87 -1.52
CA SER A 3 6.58 7.65 -2.61
C SER A 3 7.93 7.34 -1.98
N GLY A 4 8.41 6.11 -2.14
CA GLY A 4 9.54 5.57 -1.38
C GLY A 4 9.09 4.81 -0.13
N TRP A 5 10.04 4.49 0.77
CA TRP A 5 9.79 3.53 1.85
C TRP A 5 9.09 4.08 3.09
N GLY A 6 8.04 3.38 3.50
CA GLY A 6 7.54 3.35 4.87
C GLY A 6 6.35 4.27 5.19
N GLY A 7 5.51 3.76 6.09
CA GLY A 7 4.37 4.46 6.70
C GLY A 7 3.05 4.29 5.94
N GLU A 8 3.03 3.65 4.78
CA GLU A 8 1.79 3.34 4.05
C GLU A 8 0.98 2.24 4.74
N ASP A 9 1.65 1.20 5.25
CA ASP A 9 1.02 0.12 6.03
C ASP A 9 0.45 0.65 7.35
N ASP A 10 1.16 1.57 8.01
CA ASP A 10 0.71 2.24 9.23
C ASP A 10 -0.49 3.17 8.98
N ASP A 11 -0.51 3.88 7.84
CA ASP A 11 -1.67 4.64 7.38
C ASP A 11 -2.86 3.70 7.19
N PHE A 12 -2.68 2.60 6.46
CA PHE A 12 -3.73 1.62 6.22
C PHE A 12 -4.27 1.00 7.52
N TYR A 13 -3.40 0.69 8.49
CA TYR A 13 -3.78 0.28 9.84
C TYR A 13 -4.70 1.30 10.51
N GLN A 14 -4.35 2.58 10.50
CA GLN A 14 -5.19 3.64 11.10
C GLN A 14 -6.56 3.74 10.43
N ARG A 15 -6.64 3.55 9.10
CA ARG A 15 -7.92 3.52 8.37
C ARG A 15 -8.80 2.35 8.79
N ILE A 16 -8.21 1.15 8.92
CA ILE A 16 -8.92 -0.04 9.38
C ILE A 16 -9.43 0.17 10.81
N GLN A 17 -8.59 0.68 11.70
CA GLN A 17 -8.97 0.98 13.08
C GLN A 17 -10.10 2.01 13.15
N HIS A 18 -10.06 3.06 12.33
CA HIS A 18 -11.10 4.10 12.30
C HIS A 18 -12.47 3.56 11.86
N HIS A 19 -12.52 2.68 10.85
CA HIS A 19 -13.79 2.19 10.31
C HIS A 19 -14.31 0.91 10.97
N PHE A 20 -13.42 0.02 11.37
CA PHE A 20 -13.78 -1.34 11.82
C PHE A 20 -13.34 -1.62 13.26
N GLY A 21 -12.34 -0.90 13.79
CA GLY A 21 -11.88 -1.03 15.19
C GLY A 21 -11.28 -2.40 15.55
N LEU A 22 -11.08 -3.28 14.57
CA LEU A 22 -10.63 -4.65 14.80
C LEU A 22 -9.64 -5.09 13.71
N ILE A 23 -8.61 -5.80 14.13
CA ILE A 23 -7.71 -6.55 13.26
C ILE A 23 -7.67 -7.98 13.78
N GLU A 24 -8.10 -8.91 12.93
CA GLU A 24 -8.03 -10.33 13.21
C GLU A 24 -6.64 -10.88 12.84
N ARG A 25 -6.10 -11.75 13.71
CA ARG A 25 -4.81 -12.40 13.49
C ARG A 25 -4.90 -13.86 13.89
N TYR A 26 -4.39 -14.74 13.04
CA TYR A 26 -4.24 -16.15 13.38
C TYR A 26 -3.16 -16.36 14.45
N PRO A 27 -3.22 -17.47 15.20
CA PRO A 27 -2.15 -17.88 16.11
C PRO A 27 -0.77 -17.90 15.43
N SER A 28 0.25 -17.46 16.17
CA SER A 28 1.60 -17.24 15.66
C SER A 28 2.35 -18.52 15.29
N ASP A 29 1.91 -19.68 15.78
CA ASP A 29 2.45 -21.00 15.44
C ASP A 29 2.01 -21.46 14.04
N VAL A 30 0.83 -21.04 13.57
CA VAL A 30 0.27 -21.31 12.24
C VAL A 30 0.68 -20.25 11.21
N ALA A 31 0.69 -18.97 11.57
CA ALA A 31 0.84 -17.85 10.63
C ALA A 31 2.30 -17.41 10.40
N ARG A 32 3.25 -18.36 10.35
CA ARG A 32 4.67 -18.06 10.12
C ARG A 32 4.96 -17.89 8.63
N CYS A 33 5.53 -16.75 8.27
CA CYS A 33 5.95 -16.44 6.91
C CYS A 33 7.48 -16.38 6.80
N MET A 34 8.04 -16.76 5.65
CA MET A 34 9.46 -16.62 5.35
C MET A 34 9.65 -15.58 4.24
N MET A 35 10.49 -14.59 4.52
CA MET A 35 10.88 -13.57 3.55
C MET A 35 11.97 -14.12 2.63
N ILE A 36 11.77 -14.00 1.31
CA ILE A 36 12.84 -14.26 0.33
C ILE A 36 13.89 -13.16 0.49
N LYS A 37 15.17 -13.54 0.54
CA LYS A 37 16.29 -12.59 0.71
C LYS A 37 16.32 -11.57 -0.42
N HIS A 38 16.44 -10.30 -0.07
CA HIS A 38 16.57 -9.17 -0.98
C HIS A 38 17.47 -8.08 -0.35
N GLU A 39 17.97 -7.16 -1.19
CA GLU A 39 18.73 -6.01 -0.71
C GLU A 39 17.84 -5.03 0.05
N HIS A 40 18.42 -4.22 0.91
CA HIS A 40 17.66 -3.18 1.60
C HIS A 40 17.06 -2.21 0.57
N GLU A 41 15.77 -1.93 0.73
CA GLU A 41 15.08 -1.07 -0.21
C GLU A 41 15.43 0.41 -0.01
N GLY A 42 15.00 1.26 -0.96
CA GLY A 42 15.49 2.63 -1.12
C GLY A 42 15.15 3.60 0.02
N SER A 43 15.46 4.88 -0.22
CA SER A 43 15.29 5.95 0.76
C SER A 43 13.88 5.99 1.36
N SER A 44 13.83 6.21 2.68
CA SER A 44 12.57 6.45 3.38
C SER A 44 11.84 7.67 2.81
N ASN A 45 10.51 7.61 2.77
CA ASN A 45 9.69 8.77 2.44
C ASN A 45 9.85 9.85 3.53
N VAL A 46 10.43 11.00 3.16
CA VAL A 46 10.69 12.12 4.08
C VAL A 46 9.39 12.68 4.66
N GLU A 47 8.29 12.64 3.90
CA GLU A 47 6.98 13.15 4.31
C GLU A 47 6.18 12.16 5.17
N ARG A 48 6.68 10.95 5.42
CA ARG A 48 5.91 9.88 6.09
C ARG A 48 5.29 10.30 7.42
N GLN A 49 6.00 11.09 8.23
CA GLN A 49 5.49 11.53 9.54
C GLN A 49 4.31 12.48 9.37
N LYS A 50 4.40 13.42 8.43
CA LYS A 50 3.30 14.33 8.11
C LYS A 50 2.10 13.59 7.52
N LEU A 51 2.34 12.58 6.68
CA LEU A 51 1.28 11.75 6.12
C LEU A 51 0.55 10.96 7.23
N LEU A 52 1.30 10.36 8.16
CA LEU A 52 0.76 9.59 9.29
C LEU A 52 -0.06 10.42 10.28
N THR A 53 0.32 11.67 10.52
CA THR A 53 -0.48 12.56 11.39
C THR A 53 -1.81 12.97 10.74
N ASN A 54 -1.87 12.98 9.41
CA ASN A 54 -3.03 13.48 8.66
C ASN A 54 -3.83 12.37 7.96
N VAL A 55 -3.78 11.12 8.45
CA VAL A 55 -4.47 9.97 7.83
C VAL A 55 -5.98 10.21 7.71
N LEU A 56 -6.65 10.54 8.81
CA LEU A 56 -8.11 10.69 8.84
C LEU A 56 -8.60 11.86 7.98
N GLN A 57 -7.79 12.93 7.87
CA GLN A 57 -8.12 14.08 7.02
C GLN A 57 -8.05 13.75 5.53
N ARG A 58 -7.14 12.84 5.14
CA ARG A 58 -6.95 12.44 3.75
C ARG A 58 -7.86 11.31 3.30
N LEU A 59 -8.43 10.56 4.23
CA LEU A 59 -9.19 9.32 3.99
C LEU A 59 -10.23 9.41 2.85
N SER A 60 -10.94 10.53 2.72
CA SER A 60 -11.98 10.72 1.71
C SER A 60 -11.45 11.10 0.30
N VAL A 61 -10.25 11.66 0.24
CA VAL A 61 -9.67 12.25 -0.99
C VAL A 61 -8.44 11.49 -1.51
N ASP A 62 -7.89 10.59 -0.71
CA ASP A 62 -6.66 9.85 -0.98
C ASP A 62 -6.95 8.35 -0.87
N GLY A 63 -7.12 7.68 -2.00
CA GLY A 63 -7.38 6.24 -2.06
C GLY A 63 -8.07 5.83 -3.35
N LEU A 64 -9.01 4.89 -3.25
CA LEU A 64 -9.72 4.36 -4.43
C LEU A 64 -10.50 5.45 -5.19
N SER A 65 -11.03 6.45 -4.48
CA SER A 65 -11.77 7.57 -5.08
C SER A 65 -10.91 8.44 -6.01
N SER A 66 -9.60 8.56 -5.73
CA SER A 66 -8.65 9.33 -6.53
C SER A 66 -7.84 8.49 -7.52
N LEU A 67 -7.91 7.15 -7.43
CA LEU A 67 -7.00 6.22 -8.11
C LEU A 67 -7.02 6.32 -9.64
N ASN A 68 -8.17 6.57 -10.26
CA ASN A 68 -8.28 6.59 -11.73
C ASN A 68 -7.44 7.70 -12.40
N GLN A 69 -7.03 8.71 -11.62
CA GLN A 69 -6.21 9.82 -12.12
C GLN A 69 -4.70 9.53 -11.99
N THR A 70 -4.31 8.48 -11.26
CA THR A 70 -2.91 8.25 -10.87
C THR A 70 -2.17 7.23 -11.73
N TYR A 71 -2.82 6.57 -12.69
CA TYR A 71 -2.15 5.59 -13.54
C TYR A 71 -2.79 5.44 -14.92
N VAL A 72 -2.03 4.87 -15.85
CA VAL A 72 -2.48 4.40 -17.16
C VAL A 72 -2.20 2.90 -17.28
N ARG A 73 -3.24 2.11 -17.58
CA ARG A 73 -3.09 0.68 -17.87
C ARG A 73 -2.41 0.48 -19.22
N LYS A 74 -1.29 -0.24 -19.25
CA LYS A 74 -0.51 -0.53 -20.47
C LYS A 74 -0.86 -1.87 -21.10
N SER A 75 -0.98 -2.95 -20.32
CA SER A 75 -1.36 -4.27 -20.83
C SER A 75 -2.03 -5.14 -19.79
N ILE A 76 -2.76 -6.15 -20.27
CA ILE A 76 -3.26 -7.28 -19.48
C ILE A 76 -2.83 -8.54 -20.23
N GLU A 77 -2.08 -9.41 -19.56
CA GLU A 77 -1.54 -10.65 -20.11
C GLU A 77 -1.95 -11.82 -19.21
N PHE A 78 -2.60 -12.83 -19.80
CA PHE A 78 -3.07 -14.00 -19.07
C PHE A 78 -2.02 -15.13 -19.18
N TYR A 79 -1.55 -15.62 -18.04
CA TYR A 79 -0.66 -16.77 -17.95
C TYR A 79 -1.38 -17.91 -17.22
N PRO A 80 -0.93 -19.17 -17.36
CA PRO A 80 -1.58 -20.31 -16.70
C PRO A 80 -1.71 -20.20 -15.17
N LEU A 81 -0.78 -19.49 -14.51
CA LEU A 81 -0.72 -19.39 -13.04
C LEU A 81 -1.06 -18.00 -12.49
N TYR A 82 -1.11 -16.97 -13.32
CA TYR A 82 -1.37 -15.60 -12.88
C TYR A 82 -1.81 -14.69 -14.04
N THR A 83 -2.40 -13.55 -13.69
CA THR A 83 -2.66 -12.46 -14.65
C THR A 83 -1.69 -11.33 -14.39
N LYS A 84 -0.97 -10.90 -15.41
CA LYS A 84 -0.06 -9.75 -15.33
C LYS A 84 -0.78 -8.50 -15.82
N ILE A 85 -0.93 -7.52 -14.94
CA ILE A 85 -1.46 -6.20 -15.29
C ILE A 85 -0.30 -5.22 -15.24
N ARG A 86 0.06 -4.64 -16.39
CA ARG A 86 1.09 -3.60 -16.45
C ARG A 86 0.43 -2.24 -16.38
N VAL A 87 0.89 -1.41 -15.45
CA VAL A 87 0.45 -0.02 -15.27
C VAL A 87 1.65 0.91 -15.29
N GLU A 88 1.44 2.12 -15.77
CA GLU A 88 2.36 3.24 -15.61
C GLU A 88 1.71 4.23 -14.64
N LEU A 89 2.45 4.67 -13.63
CA LEU A 89 1.96 5.66 -12.68
C LEU A 89 2.14 7.07 -13.27
N ASN A 90 1.07 7.85 -13.24
CA ASN A 90 1.08 9.25 -13.63
C ASN A 90 1.72 10.06 -12.48
N GLY A 91 3.02 10.33 -12.56
CA GLY A 91 3.74 11.14 -11.58
C GLY A 91 4.80 10.38 -10.79
N THR A 92 5.92 10.15 -11.48
CA THR A 92 7.26 10.51 -10.98
C THR A 92 7.89 11.43 -12.01
#